data_AF-A0A3D2NNN4-F1
#
_entry.id   AF-A0A3D2NNN4-F1
#
_cell.length_a   1.000
_cell.length_b   1.000
_cell.length_c   1.000
_cell.angle_alpha   90.00
_cell.angle_beta   90.00
_cell.angle_gamma   90.00
#
_symmetry.space_group_name_H-M   'P 1'
#
loop_
_entity.id
_entity.type
_entity.pdbx_description
1 polymer ?
#
loop_
_entity_poly.entity_id
_entity_poly.type
_entity_poly.pdbx_seq_one_letter_code
_entity_poly.pdbx_strand_id
1 'polypeptide(L)'
;MKGKIGIVVGLTAGYVLGARAGRQRYEQIKDAYLRVYNTPAVQKQVDKVAELGKSAAFALPTVLWDGAVKVTRAATTKGTAGQKLDAALDASKDAADDVKDAAETTASAAKSTARSSSTRQSGAKKTSSAS
;
A
#
# COMPACT_ATOMS: atom_id res chain seq x y z
N MET A 1 18.98 24.63 -8.65
CA MET A 1 18.35 23.30 -8.48
C MET A 1 19.26 22.14 -8.93
N LYS A 2 20.58 22.20 -8.70
CA LYS A 2 21.54 21.29 -9.37
C LYS A 2 21.76 19.94 -8.68
N GLY A 3 21.48 19.82 -7.38
CA GLY A 3 21.73 18.58 -6.61
C GLY A 3 20.63 17.50 -6.69
N LYS A 4 19.40 17.87 -7.08
CA LYS A 4 18.26 16.93 -7.12
C LYS A 4 18.28 16.02 -8.34
N ILE A 5 18.82 16.51 -9.45
CA ILE A 5 18.96 15.76 -10.71
C ILE A 5 19.89 14.55 -10.51
N GLY A 6 20.98 14.70 -9.75
CA GLY A 6 21.90 13.59 -9.45
C GLY A 6 21.25 12.44 -8.67
N ILE A 7 20.30 12.73 -7.78
CA ILE A 7 19.58 11.69 -7.02
C ILE A 7 18.63 10.92 -7.93
N VAL A 8 17.85 11.61 -8.77
CA VAL A 8 16.92 10.96 -9.70
C VAL A 8 17.69 10.11 -10.71
N VAL A 9 18.79 10.64 -11.25
CA VAL A 9 19.66 9.92 -12.18
C VAL A 9 20.33 8.73 -11.51
N GLY A 10 20.82 8.86 -10.27
CA GLY A 10 21.43 7.76 -9.52
C GLY A 10 20.44 6.65 -9.19
N LEU A 11 19.20 7.00 -8.82
CA LEU A 11 18.15 6.04 -8.48
C LEU A 11 17.65 5.30 -9.73
N THR A 12 17.43 6.01 -10.83
CA THR A 12 17.04 5.39 -12.10
C THR A 12 18.17 4.53 -12.68
N ALA A 13 19.41 5.01 -12.65
CA ALA A 13 20.57 4.23 -13.08
C ALA A 13 20.80 2.99 -12.20
N GLY A 14 20.67 3.12 -10.87
CA GLY A 14 20.77 2.02 -9.94
C GLY A 14 19.70 0.95 -10.16
N TYR A 15 18.46 1.37 -10.43
CA TYR A 15 17.36 0.45 -10.76
C TYR A 15 17.61 -0.32 -12.07
N VAL A 16 18.06 0.36 -13.13
CA VAL A 16 18.34 -0.27 -14.42
C VAL A 16 19.54 -1.21 -14.32
N LEU A 17 20.61 -0.81 -13.63
CA LEU A 17 21.80 -1.63 -13.46
C LEU A 17 21.51 -2.87 -12.59
N GLY A 18 20.71 -2.71 -11.52
CA GLY A 18 20.25 -3.82 -10.68
C GLY A 18 19.32 -4.78 -11.42
N ALA A 19 18.40 -4.27 -12.24
CA ALA A 19 17.49 -5.09 -13.04
C ALA A 19 18.20 -5.84 -14.18
N ARG A 20 19.27 -5.26 -14.76
CA ARG A 20 19.99 -5.85 -15.91
C ARG A 20 20.86 -7.06 -15.51
N ALA A 21 21.43 -7.08 -14.31
CA ALA A 21 22.34 -8.15 -13.86
C ALA A 21 21.66 -9.52 -13.61
N GLY A 22 20.32 -9.57 -13.53
CA GLY A 22 19.58 -10.76 -13.12
C GLY A 22 18.82 -11.50 -14.23
N ARG A 23 18.86 -11.06 -15.50
CA ARG A 23 17.96 -11.53 -16.57
C ARG A 23 17.82 -13.06 -16.70
N GLN A 24 18.90 -13.83 -16.55
CA GLN A 24 18.84 -15.29 -16.67
C GLN A 24 18.12 -16.01 -15.51
N ARG A 25 18.19 -15.46 -14.29
CA ARG A 25 17.43 -15.98 -13.14
C ARG A 25 16.06 -15.32 -13.01
N TYR A 26 15.91 -14.12 -13.56
CA TYR A 26 14.64 -13.40 -13.60
C TYR A 26 13.60 -14.17 -14.39
N GLU A 27 13.95 -14.70 -15.57
CA GLU A 27 12.98 -15.49 -16.37
C GLU A 27 12.56 -16.78 -15.65
N GLN A 28 13.48 -17.47 -14.96
CA GLN A 28 13.14 -18.68 -14.19
C GLN A 28 12.18 -18.38 -13.01
N ILE A 29 12.43 -17.29 -12.30
CA ILE A 29 11.60 -16.88 -11.16
C ILE A 29 10.27 -16.29 -11.65
N LYS A 30 10.28 -15.62 -12.80
CA LYS A 30 9.10 -15.01 -13.42
C LYS A 30 8.09 -16.06 -13.84
N ASP A 31 8.51 -17.17 -14.43
CA ASP A 31 7.59 -18.26 -14.79
C ASP A 31 6.95 -18.89 -13.54
N ALA A 32 7.75 -19.11 -12.48
CA ALA A 32 7.24 -19.59 -11.20
C ALA A 32 6.25 -18.59 -10.56
N TYR A 33 6.59 -17.30 -10.60
CA TYR A 33 5.74 -16.22 -10.12
C TYR A 33 4.43 -16.13 -10.90
N LEU A 34 4.48 -16.17 -12.24
CA LEU A 34 3.31 -16.14 -13.10
C LEU A 34 2.37 -17.31 -12.83
N ARG A 35 2.89 -18.51 -12.55
CA ARG A 35 2.06 -19.67 -12.17
C ARG A 35 1.29 -19.42 -10.88
N VAL A 36 1.93 -18.82 -9.87
CA VAL A 36 1.29 -18.49 -8.59
C VAL A 36 0.31 -17.33 -8.74
N TYR A 37 0.69 -16.27 -9.46
CA TYR A 37 -0.12 -15.08 -9.67
C TYR A 37 -1.39 -15.36 -10.48
N ASN A 38 -1.32 -16.24 -11.49
CA ASN A 38 -2.47 -16.61 -12.29
C ASN A 38 -3.48 -17.52 -11.56
N THR A 39 -3.21 -17.94 -10.32
CA THR A 39 -4.18 -18.74 -9.55
C THR A 39 -5.41 -17.91 -9.19
N PRO A 40 -6.62 -18.49 -9.24
CA PRO A 40 -7.87 -17.75 -8.95
C PRO A 40 -7.96 -17.27 -7.50
N ALA A 41 -7.24 -17.91 -6.57
CA ALA A 41 -7.15 -17.45 -5.18
C ALA A 41 -6.38 -16.13 -5.06
N VAL A 42 -5.25 -16.03 -5.76
CA VAL A 42 -4.42 -14.82 -5.77
C VAL A 42 -5.12 -13.70 -6.52
N GLN A 43 -5.73 -13.96 -7.68
CA GLN A 43 -6.50 -12.94 -8.41
C GLN A 43 -7.64 -12.37 -7.57
N LYS A 44 -8.42 -13.20 -6.87
CA LYS A 44 -9.48 -12.73 -5.97
C LYS A 44 -8.98 -11.85 -4.83
N GLN A 45 -7.78 -12.13 -4.31
CA GLN A 45 -7.18 -11.29 -3.27
C GLN A 45 -6.64 -9.98 -3.86
N VAL A 46 -6.00 -10.04 -5.03
CA VAL A 46 -5.53 -8.86 -5.76
C VAL A 46 -6.69 -7.95 -6.12
N ASP A 47 -7.80 -8.49 -6.62
CA ASP A 47 -8.99 -7.71 -6.99
C ASP A 47 -9.62 -7.04 -5.77
N LYS A 48 -9.74 -7.75 -4.63
CA LYS A 48 -10.22 -7.14 -3.37
C LYS A 48 -9.31 -6.02 -2.89
N VAL A 49 -7.99 -6.23 -2.94
CA VAL A 49 -7.02 -5.21 -2.54
C VAL A 49 -7.00 -4.06 -3.54
N ALA A 50 -7.17 -4.30 -4.83
CA ALA A 50 -7.26 -3.28 -5.86
C ALA A 50 -8.55 -2.45 -5.72
N GLU A 51 -9.67 -3.07 -5.34
CA GLU A 51 -10.93 -2.38 -5.08
C GLU A 51 -10.84 -1.50 -3.81
N LEU A 52 -10.22 -2.03 -2.74
CA LEU A 52 -9.91 -1.28 -1.52
C LEU A 52 -8.88 -0.16 -1.78
N GLY A 53 -7.88 -0.43 -2.59
CA GLY A 53 -6.86 0.53 -3.00
C GLY A 53 -7.43 1.63 -3.89
N LYS A 54 -8.39 1.31 -4.77
CA LYS A 54 -9.06 2.29 -5.63
C LYS A 54 -9.99 3.18 -4.80
N SER A 55 -10.76 2.60 -3.88
CA SER A 55 -11.61 3.38 -2.97
C SER A 55 -10.80 4.24 -1.99
N ALA A 56 -9.69 3.72 -1.45
CA ALA A 56 -8.74 4.50 -0.66
C ALA A 56 -8.04 5.58 -1.51
N ALA A 57 -7.63 5.28 -2.74
CA ALA A 57 -6.97 6.25 -3.62
C ALA A 57 -7.88 7.41 -4.03
N PHE A 58 -9.17 7.16 -4.24
CA PHE A 58 -10.16 8.22 -4.50
C PHE A 58 -10.57 8.98 -3.22
N ALA A 59 -10.50 8.35 -2.05
CA ALA A 59 -10.84 8.98 -0.76
C ALA A 59 -9.67 9.70 -0.08
N LEU A 60 -8.43 9.44 -0.50
CA LEU A 60 -7.23 10.00 0.12
C LEU A 60 -6.42 10.95 -0.80
N PRO A 61 -7.03 11.98 -1.43
CA PRO A 61 -6.26 13.04 -2.10
C PRO A 61 -5.26 13.72 -1.15
N THR A 62 -5.62 13.91 0.12
CA THR A 62 -4.81 14.61 1.13
C THR A 62 -3.59 13.81 1.59
N VAL A 63 -3.70 12.50 1.87
CA VAL A 63 -2.52 11.73 2.31
C VAL A 63 -1.53 11.47 1.17
N LEU A 64 -2.04 11.34 -0.07
CA LEU A 64 -1.19 11.25 -1.25
C LEU A 64 -0.48 12.58 -1.48
N TRP A 65 -1.16 13.72 -1.25
CA TRP A 65 -0.53 15.02 -1.33
C TRP A 65 0.47 15.26 -0.18
N ASP A 66 0.11 14.97 1.05
CA ASP A 66 0.96 15.17 2.22
C ASP A 66 2.17 14.24 2.21
N GLY A 67 2.02 13.00 1.77
CA GLY A 67 3.12 12.06 1.57
C GLY A 67 4.08 12.54 0.47
N ALA A 68 3.55 12.96 -0.68
CA ALA A 68 4.37 13.51 -1.77
C ALA A 68 5.09 14.81 -1.36
N VAL A 69 4.43 15.70 -0.61
CA VAL A 69 5.03 16.95 -0.10
C VAL A 69 6.05 16.67 1.00
N LYS A 70 5.80 15.72 1.93
CA LYS A 70 6.76 15.29 2.96
C LYS A 70 8.01 14.69 2.33
N VAL A 71 7.87 13.77 1.38
CA VAL A 71 9.02 13.16 0.67
C VAL A 71 9.79 14.21 -0.14
N THR A 72 9.09 15.11 -0.82
CA THR A 72 9.72 16.20 -1.59
C THR A 72 10.42 17.21 -0.68
N ARG A 73 9.87 17.51 0.50
CA ARG A 73 10.50 18.34 1.53
C ARG A 73 11.72 17.64 2.11
N ALA A 74 11.63 16.38 2.53
CA ALA A 74 12.76 15.58 3.02
C ALA A 74 13.90 15.49 1.99
N ALA A 75 13.57 15.33 0.71
CA ALA A 75 14.54 15.36 -0.39
C ALA A 75 15.17 16.76 -0.59
N THR A 76 14.44 17.83 -0.26
CA THR A 76 14.89 19.22 -0.38
C THR A 76 15.65 19.72 0.84
N THR A 77 15.47 19.12 2.02
CA THR A 77 16.17 19.49 3.25
C THR A 77 17.68 19.41 3.04
N LYS A 78 18.39 20.53 3.15
CA LYS A 78 19.86 20.57 3.12
C LYS A 78 20.37 20.00 4.44
N GLY A 79 21.15 18.92 4.38
CA GLY A 79 21.70 18.22 5.54
C GLY A 79 22.68 17.12 5.10
N THR A 80 23.46 16.60 6.03
CA THR A 80 24.38 15.47 5.78
C THR A 80 23.60 14.19 5.47
N ALA A 81 24.26 13.18 4.90
CA ALA A 81 23.60 11.93 4.51
C ALA A 81 22.84 11.26 5.68
N GLY A 82 23.34 11.36 6.91
CA GLY A 82 22.67 10.84 8.12
C GLY A 82 21.35 11.54 8.40
N GLN A 83 21.31 12.87 8.40
CA GLN A 83 20.08 13.63 8.68
C GLN A 83 18.99 13.41 7.63
N LYS A 84 19.37 13.13 6.38
CA LYS A 84 18.42 12.78 5.31
C LYS A 84 17.85 11.38 5.48
N LEU A 85 18.68 10.45 5.96
CA LEU A 85 18.27 9.08 6.24
C LEU A 85 17.32 9.05 7.44
N ASP A 86 17.63 9.78 8.51
CA ASP A 86 16.77 9.91 9.69
C ASP A 86 15.41 10.54 9.33
N ALA A 87 15.41 11.64 8.55
CA ALA A 87 14.16 12.27 8.11
C ALA A 87 13.32 11.36 7.19
N ALA A 88 13.95 10.49 6.40
CA ALA A 88 13.25 9.50 5.58
C ALA A 88 12.69 8.35 6.45
N LEU A 89 13.45 7.91 7.45
CA LEU A 89 13.02 6.92 8.44
C LEU A 89 11.80 7.41 9.23
N ASP A 90 11.84 8.64 9.75
CA ASP A 90 10.70 9.23 10.47
C ASP A 90 9.47 9.39 9.57
N ALA A 91 9.63 9.93 8.36
CA ALA A 91 8.51 10.06 7.42
C ALA A 91 7.93 8.70 7.01
N SER A 92 8.75 7.65 6.95
CA SER A 92 8.28 6.28 6.70
C SER A 92 7.56 5.65 7.88
N LYS A 93 7.94 6.01 9.11
CA LYS A 93 7.27 5.58 10.34
C LYS A 93 5.90 6.24 10.48
N ASP A 94 5.82 7.55 10.27
CA ASP A 94 4.56 8.30 10.22
C ASP A 94 3.58 7.68 9.21
N ALA A 95 4.04 7.44 7.97
CA ALA A 95 3.20 6.87 6.93
C ALA A 95 2.76 5.43 7.26
N ALA A 96 3.59 4.66 7.96
CA ALA A 96 3.25 3.31 8.40
C ALA A 96 2.19 3.33 9.51
N ASP A 97 2.29 4.26 10.46
CA ASP A 97 1.29 4.44 11.53
C ASP A 97 -0.05 4.93 10.95
N ASP A 98 -0.07 5.89 10.02
CA ASP A 98 -1.29 6.35 9.33
C ASP A 98 -2.00 5.21 8.57
N VAL A 99 -1.24 4.34 7.89
CA VAL A 99 -1.78 3.18 7.19
C VAL A 99 -2.30 2.13 8.18
N LYS A 100 -1.60 1.93 9.30
CA LYS A 100 -2.02 1.01 10.35
C LYS A 100 -3.32 1.48 11.01
N ASP A 101 -3.45 2.76 11.32
CA ASP A 101 -4.67 3.35 11.88
C ASP A 101 -5.85 3.30 10.90
N ALA A 102 -5.60 3.58 9.62
CA ALA A 102 -6.61 3.43 8.57
C ALA A 102 -7.04 1.95 8.41
N ALA A 103 -6.10 1.00 8.54
CA ALA A 103 -6.38 -0.42 8.49
C ALA A 103 -7.16 -0.90 9.73
N GLU A 104 -6.83 -0.43 10.93
CA GLU A 104 -7.56 -0.74 12.17
C GLU A 104 -8.98 -0.14 12.16
N THR A 105 -9.14 1.06 11.61
CA THR A 105 -10.44 1.71 11.40
C THR A 105 -11.29 0.91 10.40
N THR A 106 -10.70 0.49 9.28
CA THR A 106 -11.39 -0.32 8.26
C THR A 106 -11.72 -1.73 8.78
N ALA A 107 -10.83 -2.34 9.56
CA ALA A 107 -11.05 -3.64 10.19
C ALA A 107 -12.15 -3.56 11.27
N SER A 108 -12.19 -2.46 12.04
CA SER A 108 -13.24 -2.22 13.03
C SER A 108 -14.60 -1.93 12.40
N ALA A 109 -14.63 -1.17 11.30
CA ALA A 109 -15.81 -0.98 10.47
C ALA A 109 -16.30 -2.32 9.89
N ALA A 110 -15.42 -3.12 9.29
CA ALA A 110 -15.76 -4.43 8.75
C ALA A 110 -16.29 -5.39 9.84
N LYS A 111 -15.67 -5.40 11.03
CA LYS A 111 -16.08 -6.24 12.17
C LYS A 111 -17.42 -5.80 12.78
N SER A 112 -17.71 -4.51 12.80
CA SER A 112 -18.99 -3.97 13.27
C SER A 112 -20.11 -4.16 12.25
N THR A 113 -19.83 -4.03 10.95
CA THR A 113 -20.77 -4.38 9.88
C THR A 113 -21.09 -5.88 9.88
N ALA A 114 -20.10 -6.75 10.06
CA ALA A 114 -20.27 -8.21 10.16
C ALA A 114 -21.08 -8.64 11.40
N ARG A 115 -20.91 -7.94 12.54
CA ARG A 115 -21.74 -8.16 13.74
C ARG A 115 -23.17 -7.66 13.57
N SER A 116 -23.37 -6.51 12.91
CA SER A 116 -24.70 -5.96 12.64
C SER A 116 -25.50 -6.82 11.65
N SER A 117 -24.84 -7.38 10.62
CA SER A 117 -25.46 -8.34 9.70
C SER A 117 -25.83 -9.66 10.39
N SER A 118 -25.00 -10.15 11.31
CA SER A 118 -25.30 -11.33 12.13
C SER A 118 -26.53 -11.14 13.04
N THR A 119 -26.72 -9.94 13.60
CA THR A 119 -27.89 -9.63 14.45
C THR A 119 -29.16 -9.47 13.63
N ARG A 120 -29.08 -8.87 12.43
CA ARG A 120 -30.23 -8.75 11.52
C ARG A 120 -30.71 -10.11 10.98
N GLN A 121 -29.79 -11.04 10.73
CA GLN A 121 -30.12 -12.39 10.26
C GLN A 121 -30.78 -13.27 11.35
N SER A 122 -30.49 -13.02 12.63
CA SER A 122 -31.16 -13.65 13.78
C SER A 122 -32.59 -13.14 13.99
N GLY A 123 -32.84 -11.84 13.73
CA GLY A 123 -34.18 -11.24 13.81
C GLY A 123 -35.15 -11.73 12.74
N ALA A 124 -34.69 -11.89 11.49
CA ALA A 124 -35.53 -12.34 10.37
C ALA A 124 -35.99 -13.80 10.47
N LYS A 125 -35.22 -14.66 11.17
CA LYS A 125 -35.59 -16.07 11.39
C LYS A 125 -36.64 -16.26 12.49
N LYS A 126 -36.83 -15.26 13.36
CA LYS A 126 -37.79 -15.31 14.47
C LYS A 126 -39.20 -14.83 14.10
N THR A 127 -39.34 -14.08 12.99
CA THR A 127 -40.64 -13.61 12.48
C THR A 127 -41.29 -14.57 11.49
N SER A 128 -40.55 -15.54 10.95
CA SER A 128 -41.07 -16.56 10.01
C SER A 128 -41.53 -17.86 10.69
N SER A 129 -41.49 -17.95 12.03
CA SER A 129 -41.96 -19.11 12.80
C SER A 129 -43.20 -18.80 13.66
N ALA A 130 -43.87 -17.68 13.40
CA ALA A 130 -45.05 -17.21 14.14
C ALA A 130 -46.26 -16.91 13.22
N SER A 131 -46.32 -17.57 12.06
CA SER A 131 -47.50 -17.57 11.17
C SER A 131 -47.91 -19.01 10.88
#